data_AF-A0A7S4ARR5-F1
#
_entry.id   AF-A0A7S4ARR5-F1
#
_cell.length_a   1.000
_cell.length_b   1.000
_cell.length_c   1.000
_cell.angle_alpha   90.00
_cell.angle_beta   90.00
_cell.angle_gamma   90.00
#
_symmetry.space_group_name_H-M   'P 1'
#
loop_
_entity.id
_entity.type
_entity.pdbx_description
1 polymer ?
#
loop_
_entity_poly.entity_id
_entity_poly.type
_entity_poly.pdbx_seq_one_letter_code
_entity_poly.pdbx_strand_id
1 'polypeptide(L)'
;MNSPVTLSEILPAETKLLSGINFELLCFHPYKAVLAITEDLRTYLKSEKGRSLVKFLNGTDRPIIGQDLKPMHDDAQSIVNDVIVSDIPLLYTPGQIGLAALIVANEKQRGKDNVPQIDLMGYLSHRFEDADIARMRSLLKEIGTKLQELKEGQHGCANYKVDMQKLKGIHKKLKKCRVWGVKEKKKKKRKNASEEEGPETKRAKA
;
A
#
# COMPACT_ATOMS: atom_id res chain seq x y z
N MET A 1 -8.39 -11.34 22.71
CA MET A 1 -8.44 -11.38 21.22
C MET A 1 -8.00 -12.78 20.79
N ASN A 2 -8.93 -13.68 20.48
CA ASN A 2 -8.57 -15.00 19.94
C ASN A 2 -8.37 -14.84 18.44
N SER A 3 -7.12 -14.72 18.00
CA SER A 3 -6.80 -14.82 16.58
C SER A 3 -7.19 -16.24 16.10
N PRO A 4 -7.92 -16.39 14.98
CA PRO A 4 -8.35 -17.69 14.46
C PRO A 4 -7.20 -18.55 13.90
N VAL A 5 -5.95 -18.06 13.99
CA VAL A 5 -4.74 -18.69 13.47
C VAL A 5 -3.86 -19.09 14.65
N THR A 6 -3.43 -20.35 14.71
CA THR A 6 -2.59 -20.83 15.82
C THR A 6 -1.11 -20.47 15.60
N LEU A 7 -0.33 -20.38 16.68
CA LEU A 7 1.13 -20.18 16.58
C LEU A 7 1.79 -21.25 15.70
N SER A 8 1.31 -22.49 15.80
CA SER A 8 1.76 -23.63 14.99
C SER A 8 1.49 -23.48 13.48
N GLU A 9 0.55 -22.61 13.09
CA GLU A 9 0.30 -22.27 11.68
C GLU A 9 1.14 -21.06 11.22
N ILE A 10 1.46 -20.13 12.12
CA ILE A 10 2.21 -18.90 11.82
C ILE A 10 3.68 -19.21 11.55
N LEU A 11 4.37 -19.95 12.43
CA LEU A 11 5.82 -20.16 12.33
C LEU A 11 6.24 -20.83 11.00
N PRO A 12 5.57 -21.89 10.52
CA PRO A 12 5.93 -22.49 9.23
C PRO A 12 5.61 -21.58 8.04
N ALA A 13 4.61 -20.70 8.17
CA ALA A 13 4.28 -19.72 7.14
C ALA A 13 5.29 -18.58 7.10
N GLU A 14 5.79 -18.14 8.26
CA GLU A 14 6.83 -17.12 8.39
C GLU A 14 8.12 -17.55 7.69
N THR A 15 8.66 -18.75 7.97
CA THR A 15 9.86 -19.24 7.28
C THR A 15 9.68 -19.27 5.75
N LYS A 16 8.49 -19.67 5.28
CA LYS A 16 8.17 -19.70 3.85
C LYS A 16 8.02 -18.31 3.23
N LEU A 17 7.50 -17.35 3.99
CA LEU A 17 7.42 -15.96 3.56
C LEU A 17 8.82 -15.38 3.44
N LEU A 18 9.65 -15.55 4.47
CA LEU A 18 11.04 -15.08 4.49
C LEU A 18 11.85 -15.66 3.32
N SER A 19 11.71 -16.96 3.05
CA SER A 19 12.36 -17.57 1.89
C SER A 19 11.76 -17.07 0.56
N GLY A 20 10.45 -16.84 0.50
CA GLY A 20 9.75 -16.34 -0.69
C GLY A 20 10.13 -14.90 -1.07
N ILE A 21 10.52 -14.08 -0.10
CA ILE A 21 11.06 -12.72 -0.33
C ILE A 21 12.59 -12.70 -0.37
N ASN A 22 13.25 -13.86 -0.52
CA ASN A 22 14.71 -14.00 -0.54
C ASN A 22 15.42 -13.37 0.68
N PHE A 23 14.74 -13.32 1.84
CA PHE A 23 15.21 -12.63 3.04
C PHE A 23 15.50 -11.13 2.84
N GLU A 24 14.94 -10.50 1.81
CA GLU A 24 14.97 -9.05 1.62
C GLU A 24 13.92 -8.40 2.53
N LEU A 25 14.34 -8.09 3.76
CA LEU A 25 13.45 -7.53 4.79
C LEU A 25 13.37 -6.00 4.75
N LEU A 26 14.29 -5.35 4.04
CA LEU A 26 14.32 -3.90 3.93
C LEU A 26 13.34 -3.44 2.87
N CYS A 27 12.22 -2.86 3.31
CA CYS A 27 11.25 -2.22 2.44
C CYS A 27 11.27 -0.70 2.66
N PHE A 28 11.50 0.06 1.59
CA PHE A 28 11.49 1.52 1.64
C PHE A 28 10.12 2.02 1.19
N HIS A 29 9.37 2.67 2.09
CA HIS A 29 8.03 3.15 1.79
C HIS A 29 8.01 4.64 1.40
N PRO A 30 7.12 5.04 0.48
CA PRO A 30 6.96 6.44 0.03
C PRO A 30 6.47 7.41 1.11
N TYR A 31 5.89 6.95 2.22
CA TYR A 31 5.43 7.80 3.33
C TYR A 31 6.52 8.74 3.84
N LYS A 32 7.74 8.22 4.02
CA LYS A 32 8.88 9.01 4.49
C LYS A 32 9.37 9.99 3.43
N ALA A 33 9.26 9.63 2.15
CA ALA A 33 9.62 10.51 1.04
C ALA A 33 8.69 11.73 0.98
N VAL A 34 7.38 11.54 1.11
CA VAL A 34 6.40 12.64 1.17
C VAL A 34 6.75 13.61 2.30
N LEU A 35 7.00 13.10 3.50
CA LEU A 35 7.39 13.91 4.65
C LEU A 35 8.70 14.68 4.40
N ALA A 36 9.75 13.97 3.96
CA ALA A 36 11.06 14.56 3.76
C ALA A 36 11.06 15.66 2.69
N ILE A 37 10.38 15.43 1.55
CA ILE A 37 10.26 16.42 0.47
C ILE A 37 9.42 17.62 0.95
N THR A 38 8.35 17.39 1.72
CA THR A 38 7.54 18.48 2.28
C THR A 38 8.36 19.36 3.24
N GLU A 39 9.21 18.76 4.07
CA GLU A 39 10.09 19.50 4.99
C GLU A 39 11.20 20.27 4.26
N ASP A 40 11.79 19.69 3.21
CA ASP A 40 12.75 20.40 2.37
C ASP A 40 12.06 21.58 1.65
N LEU A 41 10.86 21.38 1.08
CA LEU A 41 10.04 22.45 0.50
C LEU A 41 9.75 23.55 1.53
N ARG A 42 9.33 23.21 2.75
CA ARG A 42 9.05 24.19 3.83
C ARG A 42 10.25 25.08 4.10
N THR A 43 11.45 24.53 4.02
CA THR A 43 12.70 25.27 4.26
C THR A 43 13.09 26.07 3.02
N TYR A 44 13.04 25.45 1.85
CA TYR A 44 13.43 26.06 0.58
C TYR A 44 12.54 27.24 0.19
N LEU A 45 11.24 27.14 0.37
CA LEU A 45 10.27 28.18 0.01
C LEU A 45 10.38 29.45 0.87
N LYS A 46 11.15 29.41 1.97
CA LYS A 46 11.49 30.62 2.75
C LYS A 46 12.65 31.42 2.17
N SER A 47 13.48 30.79 1.32
CA SER A 47 14.59 31.43 0.61
C SER A 47 14.09 32.41 -0.45
N GLU A 48 14.96 33.33 -0.88
CA GLU A 48 14.64 34.33 -1.91
C GLU A 48 14.20 33.67 -3.23
N LYS A 49 14.97 32.69 -3.72
CA LYS A 49 14.62 31.91 -4.92
C LYS A 49 13.29 31.17 -4.75
N GLY A 50 13.07 30.56 -3.58
CA GLY A 50 11.89 29.74 -3.31
C GLY A 50 10.57 30.52 -3.21
N ARG A 51 10.60 31.76 -2.71
CA ARG A 51 9.39 32.60 -2.60
C ARG A 51 8.71 32.84 -3.95
N SER A 52 9.51 32.97 -5.02
CA SER A 52 9.00 33.15 -6.39
C SER A 52 8.18 31.98 -6.93
N LEU A 53 8.29 30.80 -6.30
CA LEU A 53 7.61 29.56 -6.72
C LEU A 53 6.23 29.39 -6.08
N VAL A 54 5.82 30.29 -5.18
CA VAL A 54 4.55 30.19 -4.45
C VAL A 54 3.59 31.25 -4.94
N LYS A 55 2.35 30.85 -5.23
CA LYS A 55 1.28 31.77 -5.60
C LYS A 55 0.03 31.50 -4.76
N PHE A 56 -0.47 32.52 -4.09
CA PHE A 56 -1.77 32.48 -3.42
C PHE A 56 -2.84 33.04 -4.34
N LEU A 57 -4.04 32.44 -4.33
CA LEU A 57 -5.16 32.88 -5.17
C LEU A 57 -5.53 34.35 -4.90
N ASN A 58 -5.47 34.77 -3.64
CA ASN A 58 -5.88 36.09 -3.18
C ASN A 58 -4.84 37.18 -3.51
N GLY A 59 -3.76 36.86 -4.23
CA GLY A 59 -2.67 37.78 -4.55
C GLY A 59 -1.84 38.22 -3.34
N THR A 60 -2.09 37.65 -2.16
CA THR A 60 -1.33 37.95 -0.94
C THR A 60 0.10 37.44 -1.07
N ASP A 61 1.05 38.37 -1.13
CA ASP A 61 2.48 38.09 -1.05
C ASP A 61 2.89 38.01 0.43
N ARG A 62 2.68 36.83 1.02
CA ARG A 62 3.09 36.53 2.40
C ARG A 62 4.02 35.32 2.44
N PRO A 63 4.93 35.24 3.43
CA PRO A 63 5.77 34.08 3.58
C PRO A 63 4.94 32.82 3.84
N ILE A 64 5.41 31.70 3.30
CA ILE A 64 4.81 30.40 3.56
C ILE A 64 5.06 29.99 5.01
N ILE A 65 4.01 29.51 5.67
CA ILE A 65 4.09 28.91 7.01
C ILE A 65 3.86 27.39 6.89
N GLY A 66 4.29 26.63 7.90
CA GLY A 66 4.19 25.16 7.84
C GLY A 66 2.76 24.66 7.64
N GLN A 67 1.77 25.40 8.14
CA GLN A 67 0.36 25.05 8.00
C GLN A 67 -0.16 25.17 6.56
N ASP A 68 0.49 25.97 5.72
CA ASP A 68 0.10 26.14 4.31
C ASP A 68 0.40 24.89 3.46
N LEU A 69 1.39 24.07 3.87
CA LEU A 69 1.75 22.83 3.17
C LEU A 69 0.91 21.63 3.60
N LYS A 70 0.21 21.73 4.74
CA LYS A 70 -0.56 20.63 5.32
C LYS A 70 -1.61 20.05 4.36
N PRO A 71 -2.42 20.84 3.64
CA PRO A 71 -3.41 20.30 2.71
C PRO A 71 -2.80 19.44 1.60
N MET A 72 -1.66 19.88 1.04
CA MET A 72 -0.92 19.13 0.02
C MET A 72 -0.31 17.85 0.60
N HIS A 73 0.30 17.94 1.78
CA HIS A 73 0.87 16.80 2.48
C HIS A 73 -0.19 15.72 2.78
N ASP A 74 -1.32 16.11 3.37
CA ASP A 74 -2.36 15.18 3.80
C ASP A 74 -3.01 14.50 2.58
N ASP A 75 -3.24 15.24 1.49
CA ASP A 75 -3.71 14.65 0.23
C ASP A 75 -2.67 13.71 -0.39
N ALA A 76 -1.38 14.04 -0.35
CA ALA A 76 -0.31 13.17 -0.86
C ALA A 76 -0.21 11.88 -0.04
N GLN A 77 -0.33 11.95 1.29
CA GLN A 77 -0.37 10.76 2.15
C GLN A 77 -1.59 9.87 1.81
N SER A 78 -2.75 10.48 1.54
CA SER A 78 -3.92 9.73 1.10
C SER A 78 -3.68 9.02 -0.24
N ILE A 79 -3.04 9.67 -1.21
CA ILE A 79 -2.68 9.04 -2.49
C ILE A 79 -1.73 7.87 -2.26
N VAL A 80 -0.75 8.02 -1.38
CA VAL A 80 0.20 6.96 -1.05
C VAL A 80 -0.47 5.74 -0.39
N ASN A 81 -1.54 5.93 0.38
CA ASN A 81 -2.32 4.80 0.92
C ASN A 81 -2.97 3.95 -0.18
N ASP A 82 -3.36 4.55 -1.30
CA ASP A 82 -3.89 3.80 -2.43
C ASP A 82 -2.75 3.08 -3.18
N VAL A 83 -1.57 3.70 -3.25
CA VAL A 83 -0.39 3.15 -3.94
C VAL A 83 0.05 1.80 -3.37
N ILE A 84 -0.02 1.58 -2.05
CA ILE A 84 0.45 0.35 -1.42
C ILE A 84 -0.36 -0.91 -1.81
N VAL A 85 -1.57 -0.75 -2.36
CA VAL A 85 -2.41 -1.86 -2.84
C VAL A 85 -2.33 -2.05 -4.36
N SER A 86 -1.28 -1.52 -4.98
CA SER A 86 -1.00 -1.61 -6.42
C SER A 86 0.43 -2.08 -6.68
N ASP A 87 0.78 -2.27 -7.96
CA ASP A 87 2.14 -2.64 -8.37
C ASP A 87 3.10 -1.45 -8.46
N ILE A 88 2.62 -0.22 -8.25
CA ILE A 88 3.44 1.02 -8.34
C ILE A 88 4.70 0.97 -7.45
N PRO A 89 4.66 0.50 -6.19
CA PRO A 89 5.86 0.37 -5.35
C PRO A 89 6.92 -0.59 -5.89
N LEU A 90 6.55 -1.50 -6.80
CA LEU A 90 7.48 -2.44 -7.44
C LEU A 90 8.14 -1.85 -8.69
N LEU A 91 7.56 -0.78 -9.25
CA LEU A 91 7.97 -0.17 -10.53
C LEU A 91 8.76 1.12 -10.35
N TYR A 92 8.53 1.85 -9.26
CA TYR A 92 9.12 3.17 -9.04
C TYR A 92 9.71 3.30 -7.64
N THR A 93 10.71 4.17 -7.52
CA THR A 93 11.35 4.42 -6.23
C THR A 93 10.43 5.23 -5.30
N PRO A 94 10.56 5.08 -3.97
CA PRO A 94 9.75 5.83 -3.01
C PRO A 94 9.82 7.35 -3.18
N GLY A 95 10.99 7.87 -3.57
CA GLY A 95 11.18 9.30 -3.86
C GLY A 95 10.37 9.78 -5.06
N GLN A 96 10.37 9.01 -6.15
CA GLN A 96 9.59 9.30 -7.35
C GLN A 96 8.08 9.26 -7.06
N ILE A 97 7.63 8.24 -6.32
CA ILE A 97 6.23 8.10 -5.90
C ILE A 97 5.82 9.27 -5.01
N GLY A 98 6.62 9.57 -3.98
CA GLY A 98 6.30 10.65 -3.03
C GLY A 98 6.23 12.03 -3.70
N LEU A 99 7.17 12.31 -4.61
CA LEU A 99 7.18 13.56 -5.38
C LEU A 99 6.00 13.64 -6.36
N ALA A 100 5.70 12.57 -7.09
CA ALA A 100 4.54 12.52 -7.98
C ALA A 100 3.23 12.70 -7.20
N ALA A 101 3.11 12.07 -6.02
CA ALA A 101 1.95 12.24 -5.14
C ALA A 101 1.78 13.70 -4.68
N LEU A 102 2.88 14.38 -4.34
CA LEU A 102 2.86 15.81 -4.00
C LEU A 102 2.45 16.69 -5.20
N ILE A 103 2.91 16.37 -6.41
CA ILE A 103 2.50 17.07 -7.64
C ILE A 103 1.00 16.92 -7.86
N VAL A 104 0.48 15.68 -7.83
CA VAL A 104 -0.96 15.41 -8.00
C VAL A 104 -1.78 16.08 -6.90
N ALA A 105 -1.30 16.03 -5.65
CA ALA A 105 -1.97 16.69 -4.53
C ALA A 105 -2.02 18.22 -4.72
N ASN A 106 -0.91 18.85 -5.09
CA ASN A 106 -0.83 20.28 -5.36
C ASN A 106 -1.73 20.72 -6.53
N GLU A 107 -1.83 19.93 -7.59
CA GLU A 107 -2.77 20.17 -8.70
C GLU A 107 -4.23 20.09 -8.25
N LYS A 108 -4.57 19.14 -7.37
CA LYS A 108 -5.92 18.99 -6.81
C LYS A 108 -6.32 20.15 -5.88
N GLN A 109 -5.36 20.87 -5.32
CA GLN A 109 -5.62 22.07 -4.51
C GLN A 109 -5.77 23.34 -5.34
N ARG A 110 -5.52 23.29 -6.66
CA ARG A 110 -5.57 24.47 -7.53
C ARG A 110 -6.92 25.16 -7.46
N GLY A 111 -6.89 26.48 -7.22
CA GLY A 111 -8.09 27.31 -7.15
C GLY A 111 -8.78 27.34 -5.78
N LYS A 112 -8.22 26.70 -4.75
CA LYS A 112 -8.77 26.78 -3.39
C LYS A 112 -8.25 28.02 -2.66
N ASP A 113 -9.15 28.68 -1.94
CA ASP A 113 -8.81 29.82 -1.09
C ASP A 113 -7.83 29.41 0.02
N ASN A 114 -6.88 30.29 0.32
CA ASN A 114 -5.89 30.12 1.38
C ASN A 114 -4.95 28.90 1.26
N VAL A 115 -4.93 28.20 0.12
CA VAL A 115 -3.94 27.15 -0.17
C VAL A 115 -2.95 27.65 -1.22
N PRO A 116 -1.63 27.58 -0.97
CA PRO A 116 -0.65 28.01 -1.96
C PRO A 116 -0.61 27.04 -3.14
N GLN A 117 -0.50 27.59 -4.34
CA GLN A 117 -0.06 26.85 -5.51
C GLN A 117 1.47 26.90 -5.59
N ILE A 118 2.12 25.75 -5.59
CA ILE A 118 3.59 25.65 -5.60
C ILE A 118 4.06 25.17 -6.97
N ASP A 119 5.03 25.85 -7.57
CA ASP A 119 5.72 25.34 -8.77
C ASP A 119 6.78 24.30 -8.39
N LEU A 120 6.34 23.05 -8.27
CA LEU A 120 7.21 21.92 -7.91
C LEU A 120 8.22 21.58 -9.01
N MET A 121 7.95 21.89 -10.28
CA MET A 121 8.93 21.67 -11.35
C MET A 121 10.00 22.77 -11.36
N GLY A 122 9.61 24.02 -11.09
CA GLY A 122 10.55 25.11 -10.83
C GLY A 122 11.43 24.83 -9.62
N TYR A 123 10.84 24.27 -8.54
CA TYR A 123 11.58 23.80 -7.37
C TYR A 123 12.68 22.79 -7.74
N LEU A 124 12.34 21.75 -8.50
CA LEU A 124 13.33 20.76 -8.93
C LEU A 124 14.43 21.38 -9.78
N SER A 125 14.04 22.27 -10.71
CA SER A 125 14.99 22.95 -11.60
C SER A 125 15.97 23.84 -10.85
N HIS A 126 15.52 24.54 -9.82
CA HIS A 126 16.38 25.40 -9.01
C HIS A 126 17.19 24.66 -7.95
N ARG A 127 16.67 23.56 -7.41
CA ARG A 127 17.30 22.81 -6.31
C ARG A 127 18.32 21.80 -6.82
N PHE A 128 18.12 21.27 -8.01
CA PHE A 128 18.93 20.21 -8.61
C PHE A 128 19.44 20.63 -10.00
N GLU A 129 20.32 21.63 -10.04
CA GLU A 129 20.82 22.26 -11.27
C GLU A 129 21.50 21.26 -12.23
N ASP A 130 22.15 20.22 -11.69
CA ASP A 130 22.84 19.18 -12.48
C ASP A 130 21.94 18.02 -12.92
N ALA A 131 20.66 18.00 -12.52
CA ALA A 131 19.78 16.88 -12.80
C ALA A 131 19.10 17.00 -14.18
N ASP A 132 18.84 15.85 -14.82
CA ASP A 132 18.02 15.78 -16.02
C ASP A 132 16.52 15.98 -15.68
N ILE A 133 16.14 17.25 -15.55
CA ILE A 133 14.78 17.66 -15.19
C ILE A 133 13.77 17.29 -16.28
N ALA A 134 14.17 17.25 -17.55
CA ALA A 134 13.27 16.91 -18.65
C ALA A 134 12.83 15.45 -18.59
N ARG A 135 13.78 14.54 -18.36
CA ARG A 135 13.49 13.13 -18.12
C ARG A 135 12.67 12.94 -16.85
N MET A 136 13.05 13.61 -15.76
CA MET A 136 12.32 13.52 -14.48
C MET A 136 10.87 14.01 -14.62
N ARG A 137 10.63 15.10 -15.34
CA ARG A 137 9.28 15.62 -15.64
C ARG A 137 8.43 14.58 -16.35
N SER A 138 8.99 13.94 -17.38
CA SER A 138 8.27 12.93 -18.17
C SER A 138 7.89 11.73 -17.30
N LEU A 139 8.83 11.25 -16.47
CA LEU A 139 8.60 10.17 -15.53
C LEU A 139 7.54 10.53 -14.47
N LEU A 140 7.66 11.71 -13.85
CA LEU A 140 6.71 12.15 -12.82
C LEU A 140 5.30 12.34 -13.40
N LYS A 141 5.19 12.77 -14.66
CA LYS A 141 3.90 12.84 -15.36
C LYS A 141 3.30 11.46 -15.56
N GLU A 142 4.10 10.48 -16.00
CA GLU A 142 3.65 9.09 -16.16
C GLU A 142 3.16 8.52 -14.82
N ILE A 143 3.94 8.67 -13.75
CA ILE A 143 3.55 8.22 -12.40
C ILE A 143 2.28 8.95 -11.97
N GLY A 144 2.21 10.28 -12.15
CA GLY A 144 1.05 11.09 -11.81
C GLY A 144 -0.25 10.61 -12.46
N THR A 145 -0.19 10.25 -13.75
CA THR A 145 -1.32 9.62 -14.46
C THR A 145 -1.73 8.31 -13.79
N LYS A 146 -0.78 7.41 -13.49
CA LYS A 146 -1.08 6.15 -12.80
C LYS A 146 -1.69 6.34 -11.41
N LEU A 147 -1.24 7.36 -10.67
CA LEU A 147 -1.81 7.70 -9.35
C LEU A 147 -3.26 8.19 -9.47
N GLN A 148 -3.58 8.97 -10.50
CA GLN A 148 -4.94 9.43 -10.77
C GLN A 148 -5.84 8.26 -11.20
N GLU A 149 -5.39 7.40 -12.13
CA GLU A 149 -6.11 6.22 -12.59
C GLU A 149 -6.39 5.23 -11.46
N LEU A 150 -5.43 5.02 -10.55
CA LEU A 150 -5.59 4.22 -9.34
C LEU A 150 -6.70 4.78 -8.44
N LYS A 151 -6.70 6.09 -8.21
CA LYS A 151 -7.71 6.79 -7.42
C LYS A 151 -9.09 6.79 -8.07
N GLU A 152 -9.15 6.78 -9.39
CA GLU A 152 -10.38 6.64 -10.17
C GLU A 152 -10.85 5.18 -10.27
N GLY A 153 -10.03 4.23 -9.83
CA GLY A 153 -10.39 2.82 -9.75
C GLY A 153 -10.23 2.08 -11.07
N GLN A 154 -9.43 2.64 -11.96
CA GLN A 154 -9.03 1.96 -13.20
C GLN A 154 -7.99 0.87 -12.90
N HIS A 155 -7.23 1.04 -11.82
CA HIS A 155 -6.16 0.13 -11.40
C HIS A 155 -6.31 -0.26 -9.93
N GLY A 156 -5.91 -1.48 -9.59
CA GLY A 156 -5.87 -1.96 -8.20
C GLY A 156 -7.22 -2.14 -7.51
N CYS A 157 -7.17 -2.50 -6.23
CA CYS A 157 -8.34 -2.69 -5.38
C CYS A 157 -8.74 -1.44 -4.58
N ALA A 158 -8.03 -0.31 -4.80
CA ALA A 158 -8.16 0.92 -4.02
C ALA A 158 -9.57 1.54 -4.13
N ASN A 159 -10.26 1.34 -5.25
CA ASN A 159 -11.67 1.69 -5.40
C ASN A 159 -12.58 0.48 -5.20
N TYR A 160 -13.23 0.52 -4.04
CA TYR A 160 -14.08 -0.46 -3.37
C TYR A 160 -15.33 -0.97 -4.14
N LYS A 161 -15.31 -1.04 -5.48
CA LYS A 161 -16.31 -1.76 -6.28
C LYS A 161 -15.88 -3.20 -6.56
N VAL A 162 -15.27 -3.85 -5.57
CA VAL A 162 -14.90 -5.26 -5.68
C VAL A 162 -16.19 -6.07 -5.80
N ASP A 163 -16.36 -6.76 -6.93
CA ASP A 163 -17.47 -7.68 -7.12
C ASP A 163 -17.35 -8.84 -6.12
N MET A 164 -18.14 -8.75 -5.05
CA MET A 164 -18.16 -9.74 -3.97
C MET A 164 -18.65 -11.10 -4.44
N GLN A 165 -19.48 -11.18 -5.49
CA GLN A 165 -19.91 -12.46 -6.05
C GLN A 165 -18.75 -13.12 -6.80
N LYS A 166 -18.04 -12.35 -7.63
CA LYS A 166 -16.82 -12.83 -8.32
C LYS A 166 -15.75 -13.24 -7.31
N LEU A 167 -15.49 -12.43 -6.28
CA LEU A 167 -14.54 -12.74 -5.22
C LEU A 167 -14.92 -14.04 -4.49
N LYS A 168 -16.20 -14.21 -4.12
CA LYS A 168 -16.70 -15.47 -3.52
C LYS A 168 -16.50 -16.66 -4.47
N GLY A 169 -16.74 -16.47 -5.77
CA GLY A 169 -16.51 -17.47 -6.80
C GLY A 169 -15.05 -17.92 -6.88
N ILE A 170 -14.12 -16.96 -6.93
CA ILE A 170 -12.67 -17.21 -6.91
C ILE A 170 -12.26 -17.94 -5.62
N HIS A 171 -12.74 -17.48 -4.47
CA HIS A 171 -12.45 -18.12 -3.19
C HIS A 171 -12.94 -19.57 -3.11
N LYS A 172 -14.13 -19.87 -3.67
CA LYS A 172 -14.63 -21.26 -3.78
C LYS A 172 -13.74 -22.12 -4.68
N LYS A 173 -13.20 -21.59 -5.78
CA LYS A 173 -12.25 -22.30 -6.63
C LYS A 173 -10.92 -22.54 -5.89
N LEU A 174 -10.37 -21.50 -5.24
CA LEU A 174 -9.14 -21.59 -4.46
C LEU A 174 -9.24 -22.67 -3.37
N LYS A 175 -10.38 -22.77 -2.68
CA LYS A 175 -10.64 -23.81 -1.67
C LYS A 175 -10.55 -25.24 -2.22
N LYS A 176 -10.84 -25.46 -3.50
CA LYS A 176 -10.75 -26.79 -4.14
C LYS A 176 -9.32 -27.14 -4.56
N CYS A 177 -8.48 -26.14 -4.80
CA CYS A 177 -7.11 -26.31 -5.29
C CYS A 177 -6.04 -26.06 -4.22
N ARG A 178 -6.43 -25.67 -3.01
CA ARG A 178 -5.47 -25.40 -1.92
C ARG A 178 -4.82 -26.71 -1.47
N VAL A 179 -3.55 -26.90 -1.84
CA VAL A 179 -2.67 -27.93 -1.28
C VAL A 179 -2.29 -27.58 0.17
N TRP A 180 -2.41 -26.31 0.55
CA TRP A 180 -2.22 -25.84 1.91
C TRP A 180 -3.45 -26.11 2.77
N GLY A 181 -3.28 -26.97 3.78
CA GLY A 181 -4.36 -27.45 4.62
C GLY A 181 -5.11 -28.61 3.99
N VAL A 182 -4.39 -29.63 3.48
CA VAL A 182 -4.94 -30.99 3.41
C VAL A 182 -5.46 -31.28 4.80
N LYS A 183 -6.77 -31.10 5.01
CA LYS A 183 -7.46 -31.73 6.11
C LYS A 183 -7.19 -33.19 5.86
N GLU A 184 -6.26 -33.78 6.62
CA GLU A 184 -6.19 -35.22 6.73
C GLU A 184 -7.64 -35.66 6.91
N LYS A 185 -8.15 -36.40 5.92
CA LYS A 185 -9.48 -36.97 6.00
C LYS A 185 -9.46 -37.75 7.31
N LYS A 186 -10.12 -37.23 8.35
CA LYS A 186 -10.40 -37.98 9.59
C LYS A 186 -10.89 -39.33 9.10
N LYS A 187 -10.06 -40.37 9.25
CA LYS A 187 -10.41 -41.74 8.90
C LYS A 187 -11.72 -41.99 9.63
N LYS A 188 -12.82 -42.07 8.88
CA LYS A 188 -14.13 -42.50 9.39
C LYS A 188 -13.86 -43.88 9.98
N LYS A 189 -13.75 -43.95 11.31
CA LYS A 189 -13.67 -45.19 12.06
C LYS A 189 -15.03 -45.87 11.87
N ARG A 190 -15.18 -46.64 10.79
CA ARG A 190 -16.28 -47.60 10.66
C ARG A 190 -16.01 -48.69 11.68
N LYS A 191 -16.83 -48.77 12.72
CA LYS A 191 -17.20 -50.01 13.39
C LYS A 191 -18.50 -49.75 14.15
N ASN A 192 -19.61 -49.86 13.43
CA ASN A 192 -20.86 -50.31 14.03
C ASN A 192 -20.73 -51.83 14.17
N ALA A 193 -20.72 -52.30 15.40
CA ALA A 193 -21.25 -53.59 15.82
C ALA A 193 -21.50 -53.46 17.34
N SER A 194 -22.66 -52.91 17.68
CA SER A 194 -23.38 -53.16 18.95
C SER A 194 -23.62 -54.68 19.06
N GLU A 195 -23.17 -55.32 20.15
CA GLU A 195 -24.00 -55.83 21.28
C GLU A 195 -25.11 -56.80 20.78
N GLU A 196 -25.20 -58.06 21.21
CA GLU A 196 -25.35 -58.51 22.60
C GLU A 196 -25.33 -60.08 22.71
N GLU A 197 -25.30 -60.58 23.95
CA GLU A 197 -25.63 -61.93 24.47
C GLU A 197 -24.58 -63.07 24.57
N GLY A 198 -24.21 -63.40 25.83
CA GLY A 198 -24.31 -64.78 26.34
C GLY A 198 -23.06 -65.40 27.01
N PRO A 199 -23.19 -66.18 28.11
CA PRO A 199 -22.20 -66.27 29.20
C PRO A 199 -21.39 -67.58 29.30
N GLU A 200 -20.36 -67.55 30.16
CA GLU A 200 -19.71 -68.64 30.91
C GLU A 200 -19.60 -70.06 30.30
N THR A 201 -18.38 -70.57 30.14
CA THR A 201 -18.08 -71.99 30.43
C THR A 201 -16.62 -72.24 30.81
N LYS A 202 -16.48 -72.59 32.10
CA LYS A 202 -15.46 -73.36 32.82
C LYS A 202 -14.31 -73.98 32.00
N ARG A 203 -13.08 -73.59 32.39
CA ARG A 203 -11.84 -74.38 32.21
C ARG A 203 -11.96 -75.72 32.92
N ALA A 204 -11.65 -76.81 32.22
CA ALA A 204 -11.23 -78.08 32.79
C ALA A 204 -10.06 -78.67 31.99
N LYS A 205 -8.97 -78.96 32.72
CA LYS A 205 -7.89 -79.96 32.54
C LYS A 205 -7.03 -79.93 31.27
N ALA A 206 -5.76 -79.61 31.49
CA ALA A 206 -4.65 -80.57 31.38
C ALA A 206 -3.68 -80.33 32.54
#